data_AF-A0AAV4IUW8-F1
#
_entry.id   AF-A0AAV4IUW8-F1
#
_cell.length_a   1.000
_cell.length_b   1.000
_cell.length_c   1.000
_cell.angle_alpha   90.00
_cell.angle_beta   90.00
_cell.angle_gamma   90.00
#
_symmetry.space_group_name_H-M   'P 1'
#
loop_
_entity.id
_entity.type
_entity.pdbx_description
1 polymer ?
#
loop_
_entity_poly.entity_id
_entity_poly.type
_entity_poly.pdbx_seq_one_letter_code
_entity_poly.pdbx_strand_id
1 'polypeptide(L)'
;MLSSSQGYFVFKATRVLRGLDLHLEKNDLSVPGGDGFCAVLTCEDNTNAGTFSSPVKDQARSTVQLINSISSIAVFKKVSSRSIDKGNSSQEVFVASVTAAYPNVTEMDNGRKVDGVLESRRARVRVELFRQEDCEAEFTCQVRGVDSQNTEVMETVTLTGQKGIQTHDGILKPDILDSIRAIVIQSVSWS
;
A
#
# COMPACT_ATOMS: atom_id res chain seq x y z
N MET A 1 -27.48 31.21 8.50
CA MET A 1 -26.15 30.58 8.61
C MET A 1 -26.32 29.11 8.27
N LEU A 2 -26.06 28.72 7.02
CA LEU A 2 -26.11 27.33 6.58
C LEU A 2 -24.72 26.72 6.81
N SER A 3 -24.64 25.82 7.77
CA SER A 3 -23.44 25.04 8.08
C SER A 3 -23.18 24.10 6.91
N SER A 4 -22.17 24.39 6.09
CA SER A 4 -21.69 23.50 5.04
C SER A 4 -20.94 22.34 5.71
N SER A 5 -21.61 21.20 5.87
CA SER A 5 -20.96 19.94 6.22
C SER A 5 -20.21 19.42 4.99
N GLN A 6 -18.94 19.81 4.85
CA GLN A 6 -18.02 19.17 3.89
C GLN A 6 -17.89 17.69 4.27
N GLY A 7 -18.43 16.83 3.41
CA GLY A 7 -18.21 15.39 3.50
C GLY A 7 -16.75 15.09 3.15
N TYR A 8 -16.05 14.46 4.08
CA TYR A 8 -14.67 14.03 3.89
C TYR A 8 -14.68 12.69 3.15
N PHE A 9 -14.02 12.64 1.99
CA PHE A 9 -13.75 11.38 1.29
C PHE A 9 -12.30 10.99 1.61
N VAL A 10 -12.11 9.81 2.19
CA VAL A 10 -10.78 9.24 2.39
C VAL A 10 -10.59 8.15 1.34
N PHE A 11 -9.63 8.33 0.45
CA PHE A 11 -9.26 7.29 -0.51
C PHE A 11 -8.26 6.34 0.13
N LYS A 12 -8.66 5.07 0.28
CA LYS A 12 -7.82 3.99 0.79
C LYS A 12 -7.58 2.95 -0.29
N ALA A 13 -6.32 2.73 -0.64
CA ALA A 13 -5.90 1.64 -1.51
C ALA A 13 -5.17 0.60 -0.65
N THR A 14 -5.52 -0.69 -0.78
CA THR A 14 -5.00 -1.78 0.06
C THR A 14 -4.66 -3.00 -0.78
N ARG A 15 -3.53 -3.64 -0.48
CA ARG A 15 -3.13 -4.95 -1.03
C ARG A 15 -2.66 -5.85 0.11
N VAL A 16 -3.20 -7.06 0.16
CA VAL A 16 -2.84 -8.07 1.17
C VAL A 16 -2.34 -9.33 0.48
N LEU A 17 -1.17 -9.82 0.90
CA LEU A 17 -0.64 -11.11 0.51
C LEU A 17 -0.14 -11.84 1.76
N ARG A 18 -0.75 -12.98 2.09
CA ARG A 18 -0.28 -13.90 3.15
C ARG A 18 -0.02 -13.27 4.52
N GLY A 19 -0.64 -12.14 4.84
CA GLY A 19 -0.48 -11.44 6.12
C GLY A 19 0.35 -10.16 6.01
N LEU A 20 1.09 -9.98 4.91
CA LEU A 20 1.71 -8.72 4.52
C LEU A 20 0.64 -7.80 3.92
N ASP A 21 0.36 -6.69 4.60
CA ASP A 21 -0.55 -5.63 4.17
C ASP A 21 0.24 -4.39 3.76
N LEU A 22 -0.11 -3.84 2.60
CA LEU A 22 0.37 -2.55 2.13
C LEU A 22 -0.84 -1.69 1.78
N HIS A 23 -0.98 -0.57 2.48
CA HIS A 23 -2.07 0.37 2.24
C HIS A 23 -1.61 1.82 2.21
N LEU A 24 -2.28 2.61 1.37
CA LEU A 24 -2.08 4.04 1.21
C LEU A 24 -3.40 4.75 1.52
N GLU A 25 -3.37 5.63 2.49
CA GLU A 25 -4.49 6.47 2.90
C GLU A 25 -4.21 7.92 2.50
N LYS A 26 -5.01 8.47 1.59
CA LYS A 26 -4.83 9.86 1.14
C LYS A 26 -5.58 10.83 2.05
N ASN A 27 -4.93 11.95 2.33
CA ASN A 27 -5.52 13.02 3.09
C ASN A 27 -5.87 14.17 2.13
N ASP A 28 -7.16 14.38 1.89
CA ASP A 28 -7.67 15.46 1.03
C ASP A 28 -7.71 16.83 1.75
N LEU A 29 -7.20 16.89 2.99
CA LEU A 29 -7.15 18.11 3.78
C LEU A 29 -6.01 19.02 3.31
N SER A 30 -6.20 19.72 2.20
CA SER A 30 -5.48 20.97 1.94
C SER A 30 -5.99 22.05 2.90
N VAL A 31 -5.58 21.99 4.17
CA VAL A 31 -5.83 23.05 5.13
C VAL A 31 -4.94 24.25 4.76
N PRO A 32 -5.50 25.42 4.45
CA PRO A 32 -4.69 26.61 4.19
C PRO A 32 -3.84 26.92 5.43
N GLY A 33 -2.52 26.83 5.30
CA GLY A 33 -1.56 27.12 6.37
C GLY A 33 -1.15 25.93 7.26
N GLY A 34 -1.56 24.70 6.93
CA GLY A 34 -1.07 23.50 7.61
C GLY A 34 -0.04 22.75 6.78
N ASP A 35 1.13 22.45 7.35
CA ASP A 35 2.12 21.50 6.81
C ASP A 35 1.58 20.06 6.92
N GLY A 36 0.51 19.75 6.18
CA GLY A 36 -0.12 18.44 6.16
C GLY A 36 0.61 17.47 5.24
N PHE A 37 0.71 16.19 5.64
CA PHE A 37 1.04 15.11 4.71
C PHE A 37 -0.14 14.86 3.75
N CYS A 38 0.13 14.57 2.48
CA CYS A 38 -0.89 14.24 1.47
C CYS A 38 -1.33 12.77 1.52
N ALA A 39 -0.51 11.88 2.09
CA ALA A 39 -0.89 10.49 2.30
C ALA A 39 -0.08 9.83 3.42
N VAL A 40 -0.64 8.74 3.95
CA VAL A 40 0.04 7.82 4.87
C VAL A 40 0.14 6.46 4.19
N LEU A 41 1.36 6.00 3.93
CA LEU A 41 1.65 4.65 3.49
C LEU A 41 1.98 3.79 4.72
N THR A 42 1.33 2.64 4.87
CA THR A 42 1.68 1.67 5.89
C THR A 42 1.96 0.34 5.22
N CYS A 43 3.12 -0.23 5.51
CA CYS A 43 3.38 -1.64 5.32
C CYS A 43 3.45 -2.34 6.67
N GLU A 44 2.72 -3.44 6.80
CA GLU A 44 2.66 -4.21 8.04
C GLU A 44 2.58 -5.70 7.75
N ASP A 45 3.35 -6.49 8.48
CA ASP A 45 3.17 -7.94 8.52
C ASP A 45 2.36 -8.33 9.77
N ASN A 46 1.20 -8.93 9.52
CA ASN A 46 0.22 -9.38 10.52
C ASN A 46 0.07 -10.91 10.56
N THR A 47 1.04 -11.67 10.05
CA THR A 47 0.99 -13.14 9.93
C THR A 47 0.62 -13.88 11.24
N ASN A 48 0.80 -13.25 12.40
CA ASN A 48 0.50 -13.83 13.71
C ASN A 48 -0.66 -13.17 14.49
N ALA A 49 -1.36 -12.18 13.92
CA ALA A 49 -2.50 -11.54 14.59
C ALA A 49 -3.81 -12.36 14.49
N GLY A 50 -3.81 -13.44 13.69
CA GLY A 50 -4.94 -14.36 13.57
C GLY A 50 -4.59 -15.74 14.09
N THR A 51 -5.16 -16.14 15.22
CA THR A 51 -5.55 -17.53 15.44
C THR A 51 -6.30 -18.02 14.19
N PHE A 52 -5.66 -18.81 13.33
CA PHE A 52 -6.33 -19.54 12.26
C PHE A 52 -7.17 -20.65 12.88
N SER A 53 -8.29 -20.29 13.50
CA SER A 53 -9.37 -21.21 13.82
C SER A 53 -10.34 -21.28 12.65
N SER A 54 -9.93 -21.95 11.58
CA SER A 54 -10.86 -22.55 10.61
C SER A 54 -10.22 -23.80 10.01
N PRO A 55 -10.66 -25.02 10.41
CA PRO A 55 -10.24 -26.25 9.75
C PRO A 55 -11.04 -26.37 8.44
N VAL A 56 -10.58 -25.70 7.38
CA VAL A 56 -11.07 -26.03 6.04
C VAL A 56 -10.31 -27.28 5.61
N LYS A 57 -10.87 -28.44 5.97
CA LYS A 57 -10.67 -29.66 5.19
C LYS A 57 -11.29 -29.38 3.83
N ASP A 58 -10.46 -29.08 2.85
CA ASP A 58 -10.49 -29.69 1.53
C ASP A 58 -9.67 -28.89 0.51
N GLN A 59 -8.91 -29.67 -0.27
CA GLN A 59 -8.28 -29.35 -1.56
C GLN A 59 -6.95 -28.57 -1.61
N ALA A 60 -6.00 -29.32 -2.19
CA ALA A 60 -4.77 -28.92 -2.88
C ALA A 60 -3.64 -28.34 -2.03
N ARG A 61 -2.54 -29.10 -1.99
CA ARG A 61 -1.21 -28.74 -1.51
C ARG A 61 -0.71 -27.45 -2.20
N SER A 62 -1.11 -26.30 -1.68
CA SER A 62 -0.27 -25.12 -1.70
C SER A 62 0.47 -25.13 -0.38
N THR A 63 1.75 -25.53 -0.39
CA THR A 63 2.64 -25.38 0.76
C THR A 63 2.80 -23.87 0.98
N VAL A 64 1.86 -23.28 1.71
CA VAL A 64 1.92 -21.89 2.14
C VAL A 64 3.06 -21.82 3.15
N GLN A 65 4.24 -21.36 2.71
CA GLN A 65 5.35 -21.04 3.61
C GLN A 65 4.97 -19.78 4.39
N LEU A 66 4.59 -19.96 5.65
CA LEU A 66 4.41 -18.84 6.58
C LEU A 66 5.77 -18.41 7.13
N ILE A 67 6.00 -17.10 7.19
CA ILE A 67 7.16 -16.53 7.87
C ILE A 67 6.99 -16.77 9.38
N ASN A 68 7.90 -17.52 9.97
CA ASN A 68 7.91 -17.83 11.40
C ASN A 68 8.63 -16.74 12.21
N SER A 69 9.70 -16.18 11.65
CA SER A 69 10.45 -15.08 12.27
C SER A 69 10.85 -14.05 11.24
N ILE A 70 10.52 -12.78 11.50
CA ILE A 70 10.81 -11.67 10.60
C ILE A 70 12.20 -11.11 10.93
N SER A 71 13.03 -10.94 9.91
CA SER A 71 14.37 -10.35 10.00
C SER A 71 14.42 -8.90 9.53
N SER A 72 13.56 -8.53 8.58
CA SER A 72 13.44 -7.17 8.07
C SER A 72 12.13 -6.92 7.34
N ILE A 73 11.70 -5.67 7.31
CA ILE A 73 10.68 -5.15 6.39
C ILE A 73 11.23 -3.88 5.74
N ALA A 74 10.99 -3.72 4.44
CA ALA A 74 11.49 -2.60 3.66
C ALA A 74 10.44 -2.10 2.67
N VAL A 75 10.41 -0.79 2.48
CA VAL A 75 9.52 -0.09 1.55
C VAL A 75 10.35 0.58 0.47
N PHE A 76 9.90 0.43 -0.76
CA PHE A 76 10.50 1.00 -1.96
C PHE A 76 9.46 1.78 -2.74
N LYS A 77 9.89 2.85 -3.39
CA LYS A 77 9.10 3.64 -4.34
C LYS A 77 9.59 3.36 -5.75
N LYS A 78 8.68 3.07 -6.67
CA LYS A 78 9.02 2.92 -8.09
C LYS A 78 9.10 4.28 -8.76
N VAL A 79 10.19 4.52 -9.47
CA VAL A 79 10.40 5.71 -10.29
C VAL A 79 10.43 5.30 -11.75
N SER A 80 9.50 5.86 -12.53
CA SER A 80 9.51 5.68 -13.98
C SER A 80 10.67 6.47 -14.58
N SER A 81 11.69 5.78 -15.11
CA SER A 81 12.75 6.44 -15.87
C SER A 81 12.15 6.94 -17.19
N ARG A 82 12.13 8.27 -17.38
CA ARG A 82 11.74 8.88 -18.66
C ARG A 82 12.91 8.88 -19.65
N SER A 83 13.69 7.81 -19.71
CA SER A 83 14.77 7.68 -20.69
C SER A 83 14.20 7.12 -21.99
N ILE A 84 14.41 7.86 -23.08
CA ILE A 84 13.89 7.66 -24.44
C ILE A 84 14.46 6.38 -25.12
N ASP A 85 15.42 5.70 -24.48
CA ASP A 85 16.06 4.52 -25.03
C ASP A 85 15.47 3.23 -24.47
N LYS A 86 14.79 2.49 -25.36
CA LYS A 86 14.28 1.10 -25.25
C LYS A 86 14.81 0.28 -24.06
N GLY A 87 14.16 0.43 -22.93
CA GLY A 87 14.32 -0.44 -21.78
C GLY A 87 13.37 0.01 -20.68
N ASN A 88 12.28 -0.71 -20.48
CA ASN A 88 11.30 -0.43 -19.43
C ASN A 88 11.86 -0.82 -18.05
N SER A 89 13.05 -0.32 -17.69
CA SER A 89 13.65 -0.56 -16.38
C SER A 89 13.11 0.49 -15.41
N SER A 90 12.00 0.16 -14.76
CA SER A 90 11.55 0.92 -13.60
C SER A 90 12.59 0.79 -12.48
N GLN A 91 13.10 1.92 -12.00
CA GLN A 91 14.06 1.93 -10.90
C GLN A 91 13.30 1.95 -9.56
N GLU A 92 13.68 1.11 -8.61
CA GLU A 92 13.19 1.19 -7.24
C GLU A 92 14.11 2.10 -6.41
N VAL A 93 13.51 3.00 -5.65
CA VAL A 93 14.17 3.91 -4.72
C VAL A 93 13.79 3.50 -3.30
N PHE A 94 14.79 3.30 -2.46
CA PHE A 94 14.60 2.99 -1.05
C PHE A 94 13.82 4.10 -0.34
N VAL A 95 12.83 3.72 0.48
CA VAL A 95 12.05 4.65 1.30
C VAL A 95 12.40 4.47 2.77
N ALA A 96 12.32 3.24 3.28
CA ALA A 96 12.52 2.95 4.70
C ALA A 96 12.71 1.45 4.93
N SER A 97 13.35 1.09 6.04
CA SER A 97 13.39 -0.29 6.52
C SER A 97 13.58 -0.37 8.03
N VAL A 98 13.10 -1.44 8.63
CA VAL A 98 13.55 -1.90 9.94
C VAL A 98 14.14 -3.30 9.82
N THR A 99 15.12 -3.59 10.66
CA THR A 99 15.87 -4.85 10.65
C THR A 99 16.09 -5.33 12.09
N ALA A 100 16.50 -6.58 12.28
CA ALA A 100 16.86 -7.08 13.61
C ALA A 100 17.98 -6.26 14.29
N ALA A 101 18.89 -5.66 13.51
CA ALA A 101 19.94 -4.78 14.03
C ALA A 101 19.44 -3.36 14.35
N TYR A 102 18.44 -2.88 13.60
CA TYR A 102 17.82 -1.57 13.76
C TYR A 102 16.31 -1.75 13.86
N PRO A 103 15.80 -2.21 15.02
CA PRO A 103 14.41 -2.64 15.15
C PRO A 103 13.44 -1.46 15.26
N ASN A 104 13.93 -0.25 15.54
CA ASN A 104 13.10 0.95 15.62
C ASN A 104 13.73 2.04 14.76
N VAL A 105 12.92 2.73 13.98
CA VAL A 105 13.34 3.92 13.23
C VAL A 105 12.28 5.01 13.37
N THR A 106 12.75 6.22 13.62
CA THR A 106 11.95 7.44 13.53
C THR A 106 12.81 8.49 12.86
N GLU A 107 12.49 8.84 11.63
CA GLU A 107 13.28 9.79 10.85
C GLU A 107 12.41 10.65 9.94
N MET A 108 12.92 11.81 9.56
CA MET A 108 12.29 12.70 8.60
C MET A 108 13.32 13.07 7.54
N ASP A 109 13.05 12.68 6.30
CA ASP A 109 13.94 12.94 5.17
C ASP A 109 13.15 13.05 3.87
N ASN A 110 13.66 13.84 2.92
CA ASN A 110 13.15 13.93 1.55
C ASN A 110 11.63 14.20 1.42
N GLY A 111 11.04 14.94 2.35
CA GLY A 111 9.60 15.22 2.38
C GLY A 111 8.77 14.02 2.82
N ARG A 112 9.33 13.18 3.70
CA ARG A 112 8.69 12.02 4.30
C ARG A 112 9.04 11.97 5.78
N LYS A 113 8.09 11.50 6.58
CA LYS A 113 8.35 11.08 7.97
C LYS A 113 8.12 9.58 8.07
N VAL A 114 9.10 8.87 8.59
CA VAL A 114 9.11 7.41 8.72
C VAL A 114 9.05 7.06 10.20
N ASP A 115 8.11 6.18 10.54
CA ASP A 115 8.00 5.52 11.83
C ASP A 115 7.99 4.01 11.58
N GLY A 116 8.99 3.28 12.06
CA GLY A 116 9.13 1.84 11.85
C GLY A 116 9.44 1.09 13.13
N VAL A 117 8.91 -0.13 13.22
CA VAL A 117 9.09 -1.04 14.36
C VAL A 117 9.18 -2.49 13.88
N LEU A 118 10.13 -3.24 14.44
CA LEU A 118 10.29 -4.68 14.31
C LEU A 118 10.27 -5.30 15.71
N GLU A 119 9.25 -6.11 15.96
CA GLU A 119 9.08 -6.95 17.13
C GLU A 119 9.14 -8.41 16.72
N SER A 120 9.26 -9.33 17.68
CA SER A 120 9.46 -10.76 17.42
C SER A 120 8.43 -11.42 16.50
N ARG A 121 7.26 -10.79 16.29
CA ARG A 121 6.15 -11.33 15.48
C ARG A 121 5.41 -10.29 14.65
N ARG A 122 5.90 -9.05 14.63
CA ARG A 122 5.24 -7.93 13.96
C ARG A 122 6.31 -7.04 13.37
N ALA A 123 6.12 -6.66 12.12
CA ALA A 123 6.96 -5.66 11.47
C ALA A 123 6.06 -4.62 10.85
N ARG A 124 6.34 -3.35 11.12
CA ARG A 124 5.56 -2.24 10.57
C ARG A 124 6.47 -1.10 10.16
N VAL A 125 6.19 -0.53 9.00
CA VAL A 125 6.74 0.74 8.54
C VAL A 125 5.58 1.63 8.14
N ARG A 126 5.51 2.81 8.75
CA ARG A 126 4.55 3.86 8.45
C ARG A 126 5.30 5.07 7.90
N VAL A 127 4.84 5.60 6.77
CA VAL A 127 5.45 6.72 6.08
C VAL A 127 4.39 7.79 5.83
N GLU A 128 4.54 8.95 6.46
CA GLU A 128 3.79 10.16 6.11
C GLU A 128 4.48 10.83 4.92
N LEU A 129 3.74 11.04 3.84
CA LEU A 129 4.23 11.58 2.57
C LEU A 129 3.79 13.04 2.44
N PHE A 130 4.74 13.96 2.29
CA PHE A 130 4.46 15.40 2.18
C PHE A 130 4.50 15.91 0.74
N ARG A 131 5.11 15.14 -0.19
CA ARG A 131 5.19 15.53 -1.60
C ARG A 131 4.08 14.87 -2.41
N GLN A 132 3.36 15.67 -3.20
CA GLN A 132 2.26 15.18 -4.05
C GLN A 132 2.70 14.07 -5.01
N GLU A 133 3.92 14.16 -5.56
CA GLU A 133 4.49 13.14 -6.43
C GLU A 133 4.63 11.77 -5.75
N ASP A 134 4.89 11.75 -4.43
CA ASP A 134 4.97 10.51 -3.66
C ASP A 134 3.57 9.96 -3.36
N CYS A 135 2.57 10.82 -3.18
CA CYS A 135 1.18 10.44 -2.93
C CYS A 135 0.48 9.79 -4.13
N GLU A 136 1.07 9.89 -5.33
CA GLU A 136 0.61 9.25 -6.57
C GLU A 136 1.56 8.16 -7.07
N ALA A 137 2.59 7.82 -6.29
CA ALA A 137 3.60 6.85 -6.68
C ALA A 137 3.13 5.40 -6.52
N GLU A 138 3.86 4.48 -7.16
CA GLU A 138 3.78 3.05 -6.90
C GLU A 138 4.80 2.66 -5.84
N PHE A 139 4.37 1.84 -4.88
CA PHE A 139 5.17 1.38 -3.77
C PHE A 139 5.24 -0.14 -3.73
N THR A 140 6.41 -0.66 -3.38
CA THR A 140 6.64 -2.07 -3.09
C THR A 140 6.98 -2.19 -1.61
N CYS A 141 6.39 -3.17 -0.94
CA CYS A 141 6.84 -3.59 0.37
C CYS A 141 7.36 -5.01 0.32
N GLN A 142 8.51 -5.22 0.96
CA GLN A 142 9.17 -6.51 1.08
C GLN A 142 9.35 -6.87 2.55
N VAL A 143 9.00 -8.09 2.92
CA VAL A 143 9.31 -8.67 4.23
C VAL A 143 10.22 -9.87 4.02
N ARG A 144 11.25 -9.99 4.87
CA ARG A 144 12.19 -11.11 4.85
C ARG A 144 12.22 -11.78 6.19
N GLY A 145 12.33 -13.10 6.19
CA GLY A 145 12.41 -13.87 7.41
C GLY A 145 12.78 -15.31 7.14
N VAL A 146 12.50 -16.16 8.13
CA VAL A 146 12.65 -17.62 8.01
C VAL A 146 11.31 -18.31 8.21
N ASP A 147 11.08 -19.38 7.48
CA ASP A 147 9.89 -20.22 7.63
C ASP A 147 10.05 -21.27 8.76
N SER A 148 9.07 -22.16 8.90
CA SER A 148 9.11 -23.25 9.89
C SER A 148 10.19 -24.31 9.63
N GLN A 149 10.77 -24.33 8.43
CA GLN A 149 11.88 -25.19 8.04
C GLN A 149 13.24 -24.49 8.17
N ASN A 150 13.26 -23.27 8.72
CA ASN A 150 14.45 -22.43 8.83
C ASN A 150 15.04 -22.05 7.46
N THR A 151 14.18 -21.98 6.44
CA THR A 151 14.54 -21.51 5.09
C THR A 151 14.28 -20.02 4.98
N GLU A 152 15.20 -19.27 4.40
CA GLU A 152 14.99 -17.85 4.12
C GLU A 152 13.87 -17.66 3.10
N VAL A 153 12.94 -16.78 3.44
CA VAL A 153 11.76 -16.46 2.63
C VAL A 153 11.61 -14.95 2.51
N MET A 154 11.18 -14.50 1.33
CA MET A 154 10.88 -13.10 1.05
C MET A 154 9.49 -13.01 0.43
N GLU A 155 8.65 -12.19 1.04
CA GLU A 155 7.34 -11.86 0.49
C GLU A 155 7.31 -10.41 0.01
N THR A 156 6.52 -10.16 -1.03
CA THR A 156 6.48 -8.86 -1.69
C THR A 156 5.05 -8.52 -2.09
N VAL A 157 4.66 -7.29 -1.79
CA VAL A 157 3.37 -6.73 -2.19
C VAL A 157 3.58 -5.35 -2.82
N THR A 158 2.81 -5.04 -3.86
CA THR A 158 2.91 -3.79 -4.60
C THR A 158 1.57 -3.07 -4.63
N LEU A 159 1.60 -1.76 -4.43
CA LEU A 159 0.44 -0.87 -4.41
C LEU A 159 0.69 0.35 -5.28
N THR A 160 -0.26 0.67 -6.17
CA THR A 160 -0.21 1.89 -6.99
C THR A 160 -1.10 2.95 -6.37
N GLY A 161 -0.54 4.12 -6.06
CA GLY A 161 -1.31 5.29 -5.65
C GLY A 161 -2.15 5.81 -6.81
N GLN A 162 -3.46 5.53 -6.81
CA GLN A 162 -4.35 6.07 -7.85
C GLN A 162 -4.41 7.58 -7.77
N LYS A 163 -4.32 8.27 -8.91
CA LYS A 163 -4.54 9.72 -8.98
C LYS A 163 -5.96 10.02 -8.52
N GLY A 164 -6.10 10.81 -7.46
CA GLY A 164 -7.42 11.25 -7.00
C GLY A 164 -8.08 12.05 -8.12
N ILE A 165 -9.36 11.77 -8.40
CA ILE A 165 -10.15 12.62 -9.28
C ILE A 165 -10.42 13.90 -8.48
N GLN A 166 -9.60 14.93 -8.68
CA GLN A 166 -9.94 16.26 -8.18
C GLN A 166 -11.17 16.75 -8.95
N THR A 167 -12.35 16.60 -8.36
CA THR A 167 -13.54 17.32 -8.78
C THR A 167 -13.38 18.78 -8.35
N HIS A 168 -12.66 19.57 -9.16
CA HIS A 168 -12.80 21.01 -9.12
C HIS A 168 -14.14 21.32 -9.79
N ASP A 169 -15.09 21.79 -8.97
CA ASP A 169 -16.47 22.12 -9.30
C ASP A 169 -17.39 20.92 -9.62
N GLY A 170 -18.49 20.82 -8.86
CA GLY A 170 -19.50 19.78 -8.94
C GLY A 170 -20.31 19.79 -10.25
N ILE A 171 -19.66 19.48 -11.37
CA ILE A 171 -20.29 19.23 -12.65
C ILE A 171 -19.72 17.91 -13.18
N LEU A 172 -20.52 16.85 -13.08
CA LEU A 172 -20.30 15.59 -13.76
C LEU A 172 -20.05 15.88 -15.25
N LYS A 173 -18.83 15.63 -15.73
CA LYS A 173 -18.59 15.53 -17.17
C LYS A 173 -19.37 14.32 -17.71
N PRO A 174 -20.14 14.46 -18.80
CA PRO A 174 -20.98 13.40 -19.34
C PRO A 174 -20.21 12.19 -19.91
N ASP A 175 -18.88 12.23 -20.00
CA ASP A 175 -18.06 11.13 -20.53
C ASP A 175 -18.01 9.87 -19.65
N ILE A 176 -18.56 9.89 -18.42
CA ILE A 176 -18.58 8.73 -17.52
C ILE A 176 -19.84 7.85 -17.72
N LEU A 177 -20.87 8.34 -18.42
CA LEU A 177 -22.08 7.55 -18.65
C LEU A 177 -21.87 6.41 -19.67
N ASP A 178 -20.87 6.51 -20.54
CA ASP A 178 -20.58 5.48 -21.56
C ASP A 178 -19.75 4.30 -21.01
N SER A 179 -18.94 4.48 -19.96
CA SER A 179 -18.25 3.34 -19.32
C SER A 179 -19.15 2.53 -18.37
N ILE A 180 -20.17 3.15 -17.75
CA ILE A 180 -21.07 2.43 -16.84
C ILE A 180 -22.07 1.55 -17.62
N ARG A 181 -22.38 1.87 -18.88
CA ARG A 181 -23.24 1.02 -19.73
C ARG A 181 -22.56 -0.29 -20.18
N ALA A 182 -21.23 -0.37 -20.16
CA ALA A 182 -20.51 -1.57 -20.61
C ALA A 182 -20.47 -2.71 -19.57
N ILE A 183 -20.79 -2.44 -18.30
CA ILE A 183 -20.65 -3.43 -17.20
C ILE A 183 -21.95 -4.22 -16.93
N VAL A 184 -23.09 -3.86 -17.56
CA VAL A 184 -24.41 -4.49 -17.27
C VAL A 184 -24.91 -5.49 -18.34
N ILE A 185 -24.17 -5.75 -19.43
CA ILE A 185 -24.66 -6.61 -20.54
C ILE A 185 -23.89 -7.94 -20.71
N GLN A 186 -23.53 -8.64 -19.62
CA GLN A 186 -22.98 -10.01 -19.76
C GLN A 186 -23.68 -11.09 -18.93
N SER A 187 -24.87 -10.82 -18.37
CA SER A 187 -25.57 -11.81 -17.54
C SER A 187 -27.02 -12.04 -17.92
N VAL A 188 -27.33 -12.25 -19.21
CA VAL A 188 -28.51 -13.04 -19.63
C VAL A 188 -28.28 -13.67 -21.01
N SER A 189 -27.84 -14.93 -21.07
CA SER A 189 -28.12 -15.82 -22.23
C SER A 189 -27.79 -17.28 -21.89
N TRP A 190 -28.68 -17.95 -21.17
CA TRP A 190 -28.79 -19.41 -21.25
C TRP A 190 -30.20 -19.70 -21.76
N SER A 191 -30.26 -20.19 -23.00
CA SER A 191 -31.42 -20.83 -23.64
C SER A 191 -31.20 -22.33 -23.62
#